data_AF-A0A0Q6KCA2-F1
#
_entry.id   AF-A0A0Q6KCA2-F1
#
_cell.length_a   1.000
_cell.length_b   1.000
_cell.length_c   1.000
_cell.angle_alpha   90.00
_cell.angle_beta   90.00
_cell.angle_gamma   90.00
#
_symmetry.space_group_name_H-M   'P 1'
#
loop_
_entity.id
_entity.type
_entity.pdbx_description
1 polymer ?
#
loop_
_entity_poly.entity_id
_entity_poly.type
_entity_poly.pdbx_seq_one_letter_code
_entity_poly.pdbx_strand_id
1 'polypeptide(L)'
;MRFDENVGSAPGVDALLFLFAAITLVALADRWPPLALCAVPMAALAGTTLPDLDMTLGLGHRSGLTHGVLPVLIALWSPRWRPVAAGLALGIGLHLSADVFPNGMRGFATVKLPGVGSIGRNGSWAWLAVNAVAALAIGALLVRRMASTGMTLAILIVVAVIGVAYLFVTDGGWPALLVYGGTGWALVRRRAIARS
;
A
#
# COMPACT_ATOMS: atom_id res chain seq x y z
N MET A 1 -32.72 5.87 16.37
CA MET A 1 -32.05 5.60 15.09
C MET A 1 -31.75 6.96 14.45
N ARG A 2 -30.57 7.50 14.72
CA ARG A 2 -30.02 8.70 14.04
C ARG A 2 -28.82 8.18 13.27
N PHE A 3 -28.96 8.07 11.95
CA PHE A 3 -27.82 7.93 11.06
C PHE A 3 -27.43 9.36 10.71
N ASP A 4 -26.41 9.87 11.40
CA ASP A 4 -25.82 11.15 11.06
C ASP A 4 -25.17 11.09 9.68
N GLU A 5 -25.39 12.17 8.95
CA GLU A 5 -24.91 12.49 7.62
C GLU A 5 -23.39 12.61 7.60
N ASN A 6 -22.68 11.48 7.44
CA ASN A 6 -21.34 11.54 6.86
C ASN A 6 -21.50 11.36 5.35
N VAL A 7 -21.44 12.49 4.63
CA VAL A 7 -21.09 12.52 3.21
C VAL A 7 -19.60 12.17 3.08
N GLY A 8 -19.24 10.97 3.55
CA GLY A 8 -17.97 10.36 3.23
C GLY A 8 -18.05 9.92 1.78
N SER A 9 -17.04 10.29 0.97
CA SER A 9 -16.87 9.70 -0.36
C SER A 9 -16.96 8.18 -0.25
N ALA A 10 -17.53 7.52 -1.26
CA ALA A 10 -17.60 6.05 -1.26
C ALA A 10 -16.18 5.47 -1.06
N PRO A 11 -16.03 4.38 -0.28
CA PRO A 11 -14.71 3.80 0.00
C PRO A 11 -13.89 3.63 -1.28
N GLY A 12 -12.69 4.21 -1.29
CA GLY A 12 -11.75 4.11 -2.41
C GLY A 12 -11.93 5.15 -3.53
N VAL A 13 -12.89 6.09 -3.48
CA VAL A 13 -12.97 7.18 -4.50
C VAL A 13 -11.72 8.06 -4.50
N ASP A 14 -11.17 8.35 -3.32
CA ASP A 14 -9.91 9.10 -3.19
C ASP A 14 -8.74 8.34 -3.82
N ALA A 15 -8.79 7.00 -3.81
CA ALA A 15 -7.78 6.16 -4.47
C ALA A 15 -7.74 6.44 -5.98
N LEU A 16 -8.91 6.62 -6.61
CA LEU A 16 -9.00 6.91 -8.04
C LEU A 16 -8.44 8.28 -8.39
N LEU A 17 -8.66 9.29 -7.54
CA LEU A 17 -8.11 10.64 -7.72
C LEU A 17 -6.59 10.62 -7.68
N PHE A 18 -6.01 10.00 -6.66
CA PHE A 18 -4.55 9.90 -6.52
C PHE A 18 -3.92 9.01 -7.60
N LEU A 19 -4.60 7.94 -8.00
CA LEU A 19 -4.15 7.07 -9.10
C LEU A 19 -4.17 7.83 -10.44
N PHE A 20 -5.23 8.59 -10.71
CA PHE A 20 -5.33 9.44 -11.90
C PHE A 20 -4.22 10.49 -11.93
N ALA A 21 -3.94 11.15 -10.80
CA ALA A 21 -2.83 12.08 -10.66
C ALA A 21 -1.48 11.40 -10.95
N ALA A 22 -1.24 10.21 -10.40
CA ALA A 22 -0.01 9.44 -10.65
C ALA A 22 0.16 9.06 -12.12
N ILE A 23 -0.91 8.60 -12.78
CA ILE A 23 -0.92 8.27 -14.22
C ILE A 23 -0.62 9.51 -15.05
N THR A 24 -1.23 10.65 -14.72
CA THR A 24 -1.02 11.92 -15.41
C THR A 24 0.43 12.39 -15.28
N LEU A 25 1.03 12.28 -14.09
CA LEU A 25 2.44 12.61 -13.86
C LEU A 25 3.39 11.75 -14.72
N VAL A 26 3.14 10.44 -14.80
CA VAL A 26 3.91 9.56 -15.70
C VAL A 26 3.67 9.90 -17.17
N ALA A 27 2.44 10.25 -17.56
CA ALA A 27 2.13 10.64 -18.93
C ALA A 27 2.87 11.92 -19.36
N LEU A 28 3.00 12.90 -18.45
CA LEU A 28 3.70 14.15 -18.69
C LEU A 28 5.23 14.03 -18.58
N ALA A 29 5.74 12.96 -17.97
CA ALA A 29 7.17 12.76 -17.74
C ALA A 29 7.98 12.52 -19.03
N ASP A 30 7.33 12.26 -20.18
CA ASP A 30 8.01 12.17 -21.48
C ASP A 30 8.81 13.44 -21.82
N ARG A 31 8.36 14.58 -21.30
CA ARG A 31 9.07 15.85 -21.46
C ARG A 31 10.12 16.02 -20.37
N TRP A 32 9.78 15.69 -19.13
CA TRP A 32 10.58 15.95 -17.93
C TRP A 32 10.71 14.67 -17.10
N PRO A 33 11.71 13.80 -17.38
CA PRO A 33 11.81 12.47 -16.76
C PRO A 33 11.77 12.43 -15.22
N PRO A 34 12.32 13.41 -14.47
CA PRO A 34 12.21 13.42 -13.02
C PRO A 34 10.77 13.48 -12.49
N LEU A 35 9.82 14.02 -13.27
CA LEU A 35 8.41 14.11 -12.90
C LEU A 35 7.77 12.73 -12.66
N ALA A 36 8.30 11.69 -13.33
CA ALA A 36 7.86 10.32 -13.12
C ALA A 36 8.04 9.88 -11.65
N LEU A 37 9.05 10.39 -10.94
CA LEU A 37 9.29 10.04 -9.54
C LEU A 37 8.26 10.67 -8.59
N CYS A 38 7.65 11.81 -8.96
CA CYS A 38 6.53 12.40 -8.23
C CYS A 38 5.26 11.54 -8.30
N ALA A 39 5.16 10.63 -9.28
CA ALA A 39 4.04 9.69 -9.36
C ALA A 39 4.09 8.63 -8.24
N VAL A 40 5.27 8.35 -7.66
CA VAL A 40 5.42 7.35 -6.59
C VAL A 40 4.61 7.72 -5.34
N PRO A 41 4.75 8.92 -4.72
CA PRO A 41 3.95 9.28 -3.54
C PRO A 41 2.45 9.40 -3.85
N MET A 42 2.07 9.85 -5.05
CA MET A 42 0.65 9.89 -5.46
C MET A 42 0.07 8.47 -5.57
N ALA A 43 0.79 7.55 -6.22
CA ALA A 43 0.36 6.17 -6.30
C ALA A 43 0.41 5.46 -4.93
N ALA A 44 1.28 5.88 -4.00
CA ALA A 44 1.28 5.38 -2.63
C ALA A 44 0.01 5.81 -1.86
N LEU A 45 -0.40 7.08 -1.98
CA LEU A 45 -1.68 7.56 -1.45
C LEU A 45 -2.87 6.81 -2.06
N ALA A 46 -2.83 6.52 -3.35
CA ALA A 46 -3.84 5.67 -3.97
C ALA A 46 -3.85 4.27 -3.35
N GLY A 47 -2.67 3.65 -3.20
CA GLY A 47 -2.52 2.30 -2.68
C GLY A 47 -3.00 2.12 -1.23
N THR A 48 -3.04 3.19 -0.41
CA THR A 48 -3.54 3.09 0.97
C THR A 48 -5.06 2.87 1.06
N THR A 49 -5.81 3.11 0.00
CA THR A 49 -7.28 2.94 -0.03
C THR A 49 -7.78 2.18 -1.27
N LEU A 50 -6.93 1.92 -2.27
CA LEU A 50 -7.27 1.13 -3.45
C LEU A 50 -7.81 -0.27 -3.12
N PRO A 51 -7.28 -1.02 -2.11
CA PRO A 51 -7.80 -2.35 -1.81
C PRO A 51 -9.30 -2.37 -1.52
N ASP A 52 -9.84 -1.32 -0.87
CA ASP A 52 -11.24 -1.18 -0.50
C ASP A 52 -12.19 -0.86 -1.68
N LEU A 53 -11.66 -0.62 -2.88
CA LEU A 53 -12.48 -0.55 -4.09
C LEU A 53 -13.24 -1.86 -4.35
N ASP A 54 -12.84 -2.97 -3.73
CA ASP A 54 -13.61 -4.22 -3.80
C ASP A 54 -15.05 -4.09 -3.29
N MET A 55 -15.31 -3.19 -2.34
CA MET A 55 -16.64 -2.89 -1.81
C MET A 55 -17.50 -2.17 -2.84
N THR A 56 -16.91 -1.28 -3.65
CA THR A 56 -17.63 -0.53 -4.68
C THR A 56 -17.78 -1.33 -5.98
N LEU A 57 -16.83 -2.22 -6.27
CA LEU A 57 -16.83 -3.09 -7.44
C LEU A 57 -17.65 -4.38 -7.26
N GLY A 58 -18.29 -4.58 -6.11
CA GLY A 58 -19.10 -5.77 -5.83
C GLY A 58 -18.29 -7.06 -5.67
N LEU A 59 -16.98 -6.96 -5.44
CA LEU A 59 -16.09 -8.10 -5.23
C LEU A 59 -16.15 -8.64 -3.78
N GLY A 60 -16.87 -7.91 -2.91
CA GLY A 60 -16.95 -8.19 -1.48
C GLY A 60 -15.74 -7.63 -0.72
N HIS A 61 -15.95 -7.29 0.56
CA HIS A 61 -14.88 -6.74 1.40
C HIS A 61 -13.69 -7.71 1.48
N ARG A 62 -12.45 -7.23 1.34
CA ARG A 62 -11.21 -8.02 1.37
C ARG A 62 -11.13 -9.07 0.26
N SER A 63 -11.39 -8.66 -0.96
CA SER A 63 -11.13 -9.47 -2.15
C SER A 63 -9.64 -9.73 -2.29
N GLY A 64 -9.24 -10.98 -2.45
CA GLY A 64 -7.83 -11.34 -2.67
C GLY A 64 -7.24 -10.74 -3.93
N LEU A 65 -8.07 -10.28 -4.87
CA LEU A 65 -7.62 -9.54 -6.06
C LEU A 65 -7.11 -8.14 -5.71
N THR A 66 -7.79 -7.41 -4.83
CA THR A 66 -7.44 -6.03 -4.47
C THR A 66 -6.56 -5.99 -3.22
N HIS A 67 -6.78 -6.90 -2.28
CA HIS A 67 -5.99 -7.12 -1.07
C HIS A 67 -4.80 -8.06 -1.33
N GLY A 68 -4.08 -7.80 -2.41
CA GLY A 68 -2.94 -8.60 -2.85
C GLY A 68 -2.04 -7.81 -3.78
N VAL A 69 -0.98 -8.44 -4.29
CA VAL A 69 -0.04 -7.79 -5.21
C VAL A 69 -0.58 -7.63 -6.63
N LEU A 70 -1.77 -8.15 -6.96
CA LEU A 70 -2.30 -8.11 -8.32
C LEU A 70 -2.40 -6.69 -8.92
N PRO A 71 -2.88 -5.64 -8.22
CA PRO A 71 -2.90 -4.28 -8.78
C PRO A 71 -1.49 -3.78 -9.13
N VAL A 72 -0.49 -4.17 -8.35
CA VAL A 72 0.93 -3.89 -8.62
C VAL A 72 1.38 -4.63 -9.88
N LEU A 73 1.03 -5.92 -10.02
CA LEU A 73 1.40 -6.72 -11.18
C LEU A 73 0.77 -6.18 -12.48
N ILE A 74 -0.47 -5.69 -12.43
CA ILE A 74 -1.12 -5.02 -13.56
C ILE A 74 -0.33 -3.77 -13.95
N ALA A 75 0.04 -2.93 -12.98
CA ALA A 75 0.86 -1.75 -13.25
C ALA A 75 2.26 -2.12 -13.76
N LEU A 76 2.82 -3.28 -13.39
CA LEU A 76 4.11 -3.76 -13.90
C LEU A 76 4.08 -4.29 -15.33
N TRP A 77 2.90 -4.42 -15.94
CA TRP A 77 2.75 -4.91 -17.32
C TRP A 77 3.56 -4.08 -18.34
N SER A 78 3.76 -2.78 -18.08
CA SER A 78 4.61 -1.92 -18.92
C SER A 78 5.72 -1.24 -18.11
N PRO A 79 6.96 -1.21 -18.61
CA PRO A 79 8.06 -0.48 -17.97
C PRO A 79 7.75 1.00 -17.70
N ARG A 80 6.90 1.62 -18.53
CA ARG A 80 6.46 3.01 -18.37
C ARG A 80 5.78 3.26 -17.02
N TRP A 81 5.03 2.28 -16.53
CA TRP A 81 4.22 2.40 -15.32
C TRP A 81 4.95 1.99 -14.04
N ARG A 82 6.24 1.68 -14.11
CA ARG A 82 7.06 1.33 -12.93
C ARG A 82 6.97 2.33 -11.77
N PRO A 83 6.90 3.66 -11.99
CA PRO A 83 6.69 4.61 -10.89
C PRO A 83 5.32 4.43 -10.20
N VAL A 84 4.25 4.22 -10.98
CA VAL A 84 2.91 3.94 -10.44
C VAL A 84 2.92 2.61 -9.69
N ALA A 85 3.51 1.56 -10.29
CA ALA A 85 3.65 0.26 -9.64
C ALA A 85 4.43 0.35 -8.32
N ALA A 86 5.51 1.12 -8.27
CA ALA A 86 6.31 1.32 -7.07
C ALA A 86 5.50 1.97 -5.95
N GLY A 87 4.77 3.05 -6.27
CA GLY A 87 3.91 3.74 -5.32
C GLY A 87 2.76 2.85 -4.83
N LEU A 88 2.01 2.24 -5.75
CA LEU A 88 0.93 1.31 -5.42
C LEU A 88 1.42 0.18 -4.51
N ALA A 89 2.59 -0.39 -4.79
CA ALA A 89 3.15 -1.46 -3.98
C ALA A 89 3.45 -1.02 -2.54
N LEU A 90 4.01 0.19 -2.36
CA LEU A 90 4.26 0.74 -1.04
C LEU A 90 2.95 1.04 -0.30
N GLY A 91 1.99 1.68 -0.96
CA GLY A 91 0.68 2.03 -0.38
C GLY A 91 -0.15 0.81 0.00
N ILE A 92 -0.30 -0.15 -0.92
CA ILE A 92 -1.01 -1.41 -0.67
C ILE A 92 -0.30 -2.17 0.44
N GLY A 93 1.03 -2.22 0.45
CA GLY A 93 1.79 -2.86 1.51
C GLY A 93 1.47 -2.28 2.90
N LEU A 94 1.37 -0.96 3.02
CA LEU A 94 0.97 -0.27 4.25
C LEU A 94 -0.48 -0.58 4.64
N HIS A 95 -1.41 -0.53 3.68
CA HIS A 95 -2.81 -0.89 3.90
C HIS A 95 -2.94 -2.32 4.44
N LEU A 96 -2.38 -3.30 3.73
CA LEU A 96 -2.40 -4.70 4.13
C LEU A 96 -1.76 -4.93 5.50
N SER A 97 -0.76 -4.13 5.86
CA SER A 97 -0.13 -4.24 7.17
C SER A 97 -1.06 -3.85 8.31
N ALA A 98 -1.88 -2.81 8.16
CA ALA A 98 -2.94 -2.52 9.12
C ALA A 98 -3.95 -3.68 9.18
N ASP A 99 -4.26 -4.23 8.01
CA ASP A 99 -5.26 -5.26 7.83
C ASP A 99 -4.86 -6.66 8.36
N VAL A 100 -3.57 -6.88 8.62
CA VAL A 100 -3.04 -8.06 9.34
C VAL A 100 -3.45 -8.07 10.81
N PHE A 101 -3.72 -6.90 11.41
CA PHE A 101 -4.03 -6.75 12.83
C PHE A 101 -5.50 -6.41 13.14
N PRO A 102 -6.51 -7.15 12.64
CA PRO A 102 -7.90 -6.87 12.99
C PRO A 102 -8.27 -7.53 14.32
N ASN A 103 -9.33 -7.00 14.96
CA ASN A 103 -9.91 -7.48 16.22
C ASN A 103 -10.52 -8.91 16.19
N GLY A 104 -10.42 -9.69 15.09
CA GLY A 104 -10.91 -11.08 15.10
C GLY A 104 -10.83 -11.94 13.83
N MET A 105 -10.62 -11.37 12.64
CA MET A 105 -10.52 -12.10 11.35
C MET A 105 -11.62 -13.18 11.21
N ARG A 106 -12.89 -12.74 11.23
CA ARG A 106 -14.11 -13.58 11.14
C ARG A 106 -15.09 -12.98 10.13
N GLY A 107 -15.90 -13.83 9.51
CA GLY A 107 -16.95 -13.40 8.58
C GLY A 107 -16.41 -12.49 7.48
N PHE A 108 -16.95 -11.27 7.38
CA PHE A 108 -16.55 -10.27 6.40
C PHE A 108 -15.08 -9.84 6.50
N ALA A 109 -14.40 -10.03 7.64
CA ALA A 109 -12.98 -9.69 7.75
C ALA A 109 -12.03 -10.70 7.08
N THR A 110 -12.52 -11.87 6.66
CA THR A 110 -11.69 -12.87 5.95
C THR A 110 -11.46 -12.49 4.49
N VAL A 111 -10.30 -12.84 3.95
CA VAL A 111 -10.00 -12.68 2.52
C VAL A 111 -10.85 -13.65 1.70
N LYS A 112 -11.43 -13.18 0.59
CA LYS A 112 -12.18 -14.02 -0.36
C LYS A 112 -11.50 -14.09 -1.71
N LEU A 113 -11.42 -15.29 -2.27
CA LEU A 113 -10.96 -15.49 -3.65
C LEU A 113 -12.17 -15.60 -4.60
N PRO A 114 -12.12 -14.98 -5.79
CA PRO A 114 -13.17 -15.12 -6.79
C PRO A 114 -13.43 -16.59 -7.12
N GLY A 115 -14.71 -16.98 -7.12
CA GLY A 115 -15.13 -18.35 -7.44
C GLY A 115 -14.86 -19.40 -6.35
N VAL A 116 -14.14 -19.08 -5.27
CA VAL A 116 -13.81 -20.02 -4.18
C VAL A 116 -14.44 -19.59 -2.84
N GLY A 117 -14.58 -18.28 -2.59
CA GLY A 117 -15.06 -17.76 -1.32
C GLY A 117 -13.94 -17.54 -0.30
N SER A 118 -14.28 -17.60 0.98
CA SER A 118 -13.33 -17.29 2.07
C SER A 118 -12.22 -18.34 2.18
N ILE A 119 -10.97 -17.89 2.35
CA ILE A 119 -9.82 -18.77 2.62
C ILE A 119 -9.63 -19.07 4.12
N GLY A 120 -10.62 -18.72 4.94
CA GLY A 120 -10.59 -18.90 6.39
C GLY A 120 -9.62 -17.95 7.12
N ARG A 121 -9.63 -18.02 8.45
CA ARG A 121 -8.88 -17.08 9.30
C ARG A 121 -7.38 -17.12 9.06
N ASN A 122 -6.77 -18.29 9.19
CA ASN A 122 -5.32 -18.45 9.09
C ASN A 122 -4.83 -18.15 7.67
N GLY A 123 -5.58 -18.59 6.66
CA GLY A 123 -5.31 -18.25 5.26
C GLY A 123 -5.36 -16.74 5.02
N SER A 124 -6.32 -16.03 5.63
CA SER A 124 -6.44 -14.57 5.50
C SER A 124 -5.24 -13.84 6.11
N TRP A 125 -4.82 -14.20 7.33
CA TRP A 125 -3.62 -13.61 7.93
C TRP A 125 -2.36 -13.86 7.11
N ALA A 126 -2.16 -15.10 6.67
CA ALA A 126 -1.01 -15.46 5.83
C ALA A 126 -1.03 -14.68 4.51
N TRP A 127 -2.20 -14.61 3.85
CA TRP A 127 -2.38 -13.86 2.61
C TRP A 127 -2.00 -12.39 2.76
N LEU A 128 -2.58 -11.70 3.77
CA LEU A 128 -2.33 -10.29 4.00
C LEU A 128 -0.88 -10.02 4.39
N ALA A 129 -0.30 -10.82 5.29
CA ALA A 129 1.09 -10.63 5.72
C ALA A 129 2.10 -10.86 4.59
N VAL A 130 1.94 -11.95 3.82
CA VAL A 130 2.82 -12.25 2.68
C VAL A 130 2.69 -11.17 1.60
N ASN A 131 1.47 -10.75 1.26
CA ASN A 131 1.28 -9.69 0.27
C ASN A 131 1.77 -8.33 0.75
N ALA A 132 1.63 -7.99 2.05
CA ALA A 132 2.17 -6.76 2.62
C ALA A 132 3.70 -6.70 2.46
N VAL A 133 4.40 -7.76 2.89
CA VAL A 133 5.86 -7.85 2.77
C VAL A 133 6.30 -7.83 1.30
N ALA A 134 5.63 -8.60 0.44
CA ALA A 134 5.93 -8.64 -0.98
C ALA A 134 5.76 -7.28 -1.64
N ALA A 135 4.65 -6.58 -1.36
CA ALA A 135 4.36 -5.28 -1.93
C ALA A 135 5.37 -4.22 -1.47
N LEU A 136 5.69 -4.14 -0.17
CA LEU A 136 6.71 -3.22 0.35
C LEU A 136 8.09 -3.48 -0.27
N ALA A 137 8.47 -4.76 -0.37
CA ALA A 137 9.74 -5.15 -0.99
C ALA A 137 9.80 -4.78 -2.47
N ILE A 138 8.75 -5.10 -3.25
CA ILE A 138 8.65 -4.74 -4.66
C ILE A 138 8.75 -3.21 -4.83
N GLY A 139 7.97 -2.46 -4.06
CA GLY A 139 7.97 -1.00 -4.09
C GLY A 139 9.34 -0.40 -3.81
N ALA A 140 9.98 -0.79 -2.71
CA ALA A 140 11.31 -0.30 -2.34
C ALA A 140 12.39 -0.66 -3.40
N LEU A 141 12.32 -1.88 -3.95
CA LEU A 141 13.24 -2.33 -5.00
C LEU A 141 13.05 -1.53 -6.30
N LEU A 142 11.81 -1.23 -6.69
CA LEU A 142 11.53 -0.43 -7.87
C LEU A 142 12.04 1.01 -7.70
N VAL A 143 11.75 1.68 -6.58
CA VAL A 143 12.25 3.04 -6.31
C VAL A 143 13.77 3.07 -6.41
N ARG A 144 14.46 2.12 -5.77
CA ARG A 144 15.92 2.00 -5.79
C ARG A 144 16.48 1.81 -7.21
N ARG A 145 15.74 1.15 -8.11
CA ARG A 145 16.17 0.93 -9.51
C ARG A 145 15.94 2.15 -10.41
N MET A 146 15.05 3.07 -10.02
CA MET A 146 14.66 4.22 -10.83
C MET A 146 15.31 5.54 -10.40
N ALA A 147 15.81 5.62 -9.16
CA ALA A 147 16.29 6.86 -8.57
C ALA A 147 17.71 6.73 -8.00
N SER A 148 18.42 7.86 -7.90
CA SER A 148 19.70 7.91 -7.18
C SER A 148 19.50 7.58 -5.70
N THR A 149 20.58 7.27 -4.97
CA THR A 149 20.49 6.95 -3.53
C THR A 149 19.82 8.07 -2.73
N GLY A 150 20.20 9.33 -2.95
CA GLY A 150 19.61 10.48 -2.25
C GLY A 150 18.12 10.64 -2.56
N MET A 151 17.73 10.49 -3.83
CA MET A 151 16.34 10.59 -4.24
C MET A 151 15.50 9.40 -3.75
N THR A 152 16.08 8.19 -3.74
CA THR A 152 15.45 7.00 -3.14
C THR A 152 15.13 7.25 -1.68
N LEU A 153 16.08 7.78 -0.91
CA LEU A 153 15.84 8.11 0.51
C LEU A 153 14.75 9.17 0.66
N ALA A 154 14.79 10.25 -0.14
CA ALA A 154 13.77 11.29 -0.09
C ALA A 154 12.36 10.74 -0.38
N ILE A 155 12.20 9.94 -1.43
CA ILE A 155 10.92 9.32 -1.78
C ILE A 155 10.43 8.39 -0.67
N LEU A 156 11.31 7.52 -0.15
CA LEU A 156 10.94 6.59 0.92
C LEU A 156 10.60 7.32 2.22
N ILE A 157 11.23 8.47 2.52
CA ILE A 157 10.84 9.31 3.67
C ILE A 157 9.45 9.89 3.46
N VAL A 158 9.16 10.45 2.27
CA VAL A 158 7.82 10.99 1.95
C VAL A 158 6.76 9.89 2.08
N VAL A 159 7.02 8.71 1.51
CA VAL A 159 6.11 7.56 1.62
C VAL A 159 5.99 7.05 3.06
N ALA A 160 7.06 7.08 3.85
CA ALA A 160 7.00 6.74 5.27
C ALA A 160 6.14 7.74 6.06
N VAL A 161 6.23 9.04 5.76
CA VAL A 161 5.35 10.06 6.38
C VAL A 161 3.89 9.82 6.02
N ILE A 162 3.59 9.54 4.74
CA ILE A 162 2.24 9.15 4.29
C ILE A 162 1.77 7.91 5.04
N GLY A 163 2.61 6.86 5.10
CA GLY A 163 2.29 5.62 5.77
C GLY A 163 2.06 5.79 7.27
N VAL A 164 2.86 6.61 7.95
CA VAL A 164 2.66 6.94 9.36
C VAL A 164 1.32 7.65 9.55
N ALA A 165 1.05 8.70 8.76
CA ALA A 165 -0.21 9.44 8.86
C ALA A 165 -1.43 8.53 8.64
N TYR A 166 -1.37 7.66 7.62
CA TYR A 166 -2.41 6.68 7.33
C TYR A 166 -2.60 5.68 8.48
N LEU A 167 -1.52 5.02 8.92
CA LEU A 167 -1.59 4.00 9.97
C LEU A 167 -2.02 4.58 11.33
N PHE A 168 -1.76 5.86 11.58
CA PHE A 168 -2.15 6.51 12.83
C PHE A 168 -3.67 6.60 13.00
N VAL A 169 -4.40 6.72 11.89
CA VAL A 169 -5.86 6.88 11.87
C VAL A 169 -6.60 5.61 11.42
N THR A 170 -5.88 4.53 11.13
CA THR A 170 -6.45 3.28 10.60
C THR A 170 -6.51 2.21 11.69
N ASP A 171 -7.62 1.46 11.74
CA ASP A 171 -7.75 0.30 12.61
C ASP A 171 -6.64 -0.73 12.33
N GLY A 172 -6.02 -1.26 13.39
CA GLY A 172 -4.86 -2.16 13.27
C GLY A 172 -3.54 -1.45 12.90
N GLY A 173 -3.56 -0.15 12.66
CA GLY A 173 -2.38 0.61 12.26
C GLY A 173 -1.35 0.83 13.38
N TRP A 174 -1.77 0.97 14.65
CA TRP A 174 -0.85 1.07 15.78
C TRP A 174 0.06 -0.16 15.96
N PRO A 175 -0.46 -1.40 15.99
CA PRO A 175 0.38 -2.60 15.93
C PRO A 175 1.35 -2.60 14.75
N ALA A 176 0.90 -2.21 13.56
CA ALA A 176 1.77 -2.12 12.38
C ALA A 176 2.91 -1.10 12.59
N LEU A 177 2.60 0.09 13.14
CA LEU A 177 3.58 1.11 13.49
C LEU A 177 4.60 0.60 14.51
N LEU A 178 4.18 -0.18 15.51
CA LEU A 178 5.10 -0.79 16.48
C LEU A 178 6.04 -1.79 15.80
N VAL A 179 5.54 -2.60 14.87
CA VAL A 179 6.39 -3.52 14.08
C VAL A 179 7.39 -2.74 13.24
N TYR A 180 6.97 -1.68 12.55
CA TYR A 180 7.87 -0.85 11.75
C TYR A 180 8.91 -0.11 12.60
N GLY A 181 8.47 0.54 13.68
CA GLY A 181 9.36 1.23 14.60
C GLY A 181 10.36 0.29 15.26
N GLY A 182 9.90 -0.87 15.74
CA GLY A 182 10.75 -1.89 16.36
C GLY A 182 11.77 -2.49 15.40
N THR A 183 11.37 -2.82 14.16
CA THR A 183 12.28 -3.33 13.13
C THR A 183 13.30 -2.28 12.70
N GLY A 184 12.87 -1.04 12.47
CA GLY A 184 13.75 0.08 12.16
C GLY A 184 14.78 0.34 13.26
N TRP A 185 14.35 0.41 14.52
CA TRP A 185 15.22 0.59 15.68
C TRP A 185 16.25 -0.55 15.81
N ALA A 186 15.82 -1.80 15.68
CA ALA A 186 16.72 -2.95 15.75
C ALA A 186 17.80 -2.91 14.66
N LEU A 187 17.45 -2.50 13.44
CA LEU A 187 18.41 -2.34 12.34
C LEU A 187 19.43 -1.24 12.60
N VAL A 188 18.99 -0.09 13.12
CA VAL A 188 19.89 1.03 13.49
C VAL A 188 20.85 0.59 14.60
N ARG A 189 20.33 -0.07 15.64
CA ARG A 189 21.15 -0.54 16.77
C ARG A 189 22.22 -1.54 16.34
N ARG A 190 21.87 -2.52 15.49
CA ARG A 190 22.82 -3.51 14.97
C ARG A 190 23.97 -2.87 14.19
N ARG A 191 23.67 -1.83 13.41
CA ARG A 191 24.70 -1.08 12.66
C ARG A 191 25.62 -0.26 13.56
N ALA A 192 25.10 0.31 14.64
CA ALA A 192 25.92 1.03 15.62
C ALA A 192 26.93 0.09 16.30
N ILE A 193 26.50 -1.10 16.72
CA ILE A 193 27.36 -2.12 17.32
C ILE A 193 28.42 -2.64 16.33
N ALA A 194 28.07 -2.82 15.06
CA ALA A 194 29.01 -3.29 14.05
C ALA A 194 30.09 -2.24 13.67
N ARG A 195 29.97 -1.00 14.13
CA ARG A 195 30.89 0.12 13.83
C ARG A 195 31.75 0.53 15.04
N SER A 196 31.49 -0.02 16.23
CA SER A 196 32.28 0.16 17.46
C SER A 196 33.30 -0.93 17.61
#